data_AF-A0A7Y5REY2-F1
#
_entry.id   AF-A0A7Y5REY2-F1
#
_cell.length_a   1.000
_cell.length_b   1.000
_cell.length_c   1.000
_cell.angle_alpha   90.00
_cell.angle_beta   90.00
_cell.angle_gamma   90.00
#
_symmetry.space_group_name_H-M   'P 1'
#
loop_
_entity.id
_entity.type
_entity.pdbx_description
1 polymer ?
#
loop_
_entity_poly.entity_id
_entity_poly.type
_entity_poly.pdbx_seq_one_letter_code
_entity_poly.pdbx_strand_id
1 'polypeptide(L)'
;MTLLVLTAAVVMPVLAQQRHPAPPPAPQRQMPPAGGGGRGEHLAQWMNKHRNLTPQQQQNALRSEPGFQQLPPETQARVMGRLGQLNAMPPQQRERVINRAEAMEKLEPQQRQQVRGALSQLGALPTERRRMVARAFRDLRRMPPEQRQNTLNSPAYRDFTPQERSTLNNLMQVEPMLPQQP
;
A
#
# COMPACT_ATOMS: atom_id res chain seq x y z
N MET A 1 -28.95 34.77 -0.60
CA MET A 1 -30.43 34.74 -0.55
C MET A 1 -30.83 33.33 -0.13
N THR A 2 -31.20 33.10 1.13
CA THR A 2 -32.59 32.96 1.63
C THR A 2 -33.39 31.91 0.83
N LEU A 3 -33.99 30.85 1.37
CA LEU A 3 -34.62 30.66 2.69
C LEU A 3 -34.70 29.16 3.06
N LEU A 4 -34.56 28.91 4.36
CA LEU A 4 -35.08 27.76 5.12
C LEU A 4 -36.61 27.64 4.97
N VAL A 5 -37.17 26.43 4.83
CA VAL A 5 -38.48 26.11 5.43
C VAL A 5 -38.50 24.66 5.95
N LEU A 6 -38.94 24.58 7.20
CA LEU A 6 -39.18 23.44 8.07
C LEU A 6 -40.51 22.73 7.78
N THR A 7 -40.60 21.48 8.28
CA THR A 7 -41.82 20.74 8.71
C THR A 7 -42.77 20.27 7.61
N ALA A 8 -43.44 19.11 7.69
CA ALA A 8 -43.94 18.39 8.85
C ALA A 8 -44.00 16.88 8.56
N ALA A 9 -43.87 16.09 9.62
CA ALA A 9 -44.13 14.67 9.64
C ALA A 9 -45.64 14.40 9.64
N VAL A 10 -46.06 13.39 8.88
CA VAL A 10 -47.32 12.67 9.09
C VAL A 10 -46.96 11.19 9.25
N VAL A 11 -47.38 10.62 10.37
CA VAL A 11 -47.35 9.18 10.68
C VAL A 11 -48.76 8.64 10.46
N MET A 12 -48.90 7.53 9.73
CA MET A 12 -50.07 6.63 9.64
C MET A 12 -49.70 5.42 8.73
N PRO A 13 -50.38 4.25 8.78
CA PRO A 13 -49.86 3.05 9.43
C PRO A 13 -49.58 1.84 8.48
N VAL A 14 -49.01 0.79 9.08
CA VAL A 14 -48.61 -0.51 8.51
C VAL A 14 -49.72 -1.20 7.70
N LEU A 15 -49.39 -1.62 6.48
CA LEU A 15 -49.97 -2.76 5.77
C LEU A 15 -48.99 -3.28 4.69
N ALA A 16 -48.84 -4.60 4.63
CA ALA A 16 -48.20 -5.37 3.58
C ALA A 16 -46.70 -5.08 3.31
N GLN A 17 -45.83 -5.87 3.96
CA GLN A 17 -44.42 -5.99 3.61
C GLN A 17 -44.30 -6.74 2.26
N GLN A 18 -44.50 -6.00 1.16
CA GLN A 18 -44.04 -6.44 -0.15
C GLN A 18 -42.51 -6.52 -0.08
N ARG A 19 -41.97 -7.72 -0.22
CA ARG A 19 -40.52 -7.94 -0.35
C ARG A 19 -40.05 -7.30 -1.64
N HIS A 20 -39.61 -6.05 -1.56
CA HIS A 20 -38.91 -5.41 -2.67
C HIS A 20 -37.60 -6.19 -2.89
N PRO A 21 -37.28 -6.65 -4.11
CA PRO A 21 -35.93 -7.13 -4.40
C PRO A 21 -34.97 -5.98 -4.12
N ALA A 22 -33.88 -6.28 -3.39
CA ALA A 22 -32.81 -5.32 -3.19
C ALA A 22 -32.34 -4.78 -4.55
N PRO A 23 -32.08 -3.47 -4.69
CA PRO A 23 -31.46 -2.97 -5.91
C PRO A 23 -30.12 -3.69 -6.11
N PRO A 24 -29.76 -4.06 -7.36
CA PRO A 24 -28.46 -4.64 -7.62
C PRO A 24 -27.38 -3.70 -7.07
N PRO A 25 -26.29 -4.24 -6.47
CA PRO A 25 -25.19 -3.40 -6.04
C PRO A 25 -24.75 -2.56 -7.24
N ALA A 26 -24.68 -1.24 -7.04
CA ALA A 26 -24.15 -0.34 -8.05
C ALA A 26 -22.81 -0.91 -8.55
N PRO A 27 -22.54 -0.92 -9.87
CA PRO A 27 -21.26 -1.38 -10.37
C PRO A 27 -20.21 -0.58 -9.61
N GLN A 28 -19.41 -1.27 -8.79
CA GLN A 28 -18.24 -0.68 -8.18
C GLN A 28 -17.48 -0.10 -9.35
N ARG A 29 -17.51 1.23 -9.50
CA ARG A 29 -16.59 1.93 -10.40
C ARG A 29 -15.25 1.48 -9.89
N GLN A 30 -14.66 0.52 -10.61
CA GLN A 30 -13.29 0.11 -10.42
C GLN A 30 -12.52 1.39 -10.67
N MET A 31 -12.23 2.09 -9.57
CA MET A 31 -11.34 3.21 -9.60
C MET A 31 -10.09 2.63 -10.25
N PRO A 32 -9.69 3.12 -11.44
CA PRO A 32 -8.54 2.57 -12.12
C PRO A 32 -7.43 2.56 -11.08
N PRO A 33 -6.68 1.44 -10.96
CA PRO A 33 -5.62 1.37 -9.98
C PRO A 33 -4.78 2.63 -10.12
N ALA A 34 -4.66 3.40 -9.03
CA ALA A 34 -3.73 4.51 -8.96
C ALA A 34 -2.32 3.93 -9.09
N GLY A 35 -1.92 3.73 -10.33
CA GLY A 35 -0.80 2.91 -10.76
C GLY A 35 -0.78 3.01 -12.28
N GLY A 36 -0.30 4.16 -12.75
CA GLY A 36 -0.18 4.47 -14.16
C GLY A 36 0.57 3.35 -14.88
N GLY A 37 -0.17 2.58 -15.67
CA GLY A 37 0.38 1.78 -16.77
C GLY A 37 0.70 2.69 -17.94
N GLY A 38 1.50 3.72 -17.69
CA GLY A 38 2.13 4.53 -18.72
C GLY A 38 3.56 4.04 -18.87
N ARG A 39 4.02 3.89 -20.11
CA ARG A 39 5.43 3.75 -20.47
C ARG A 39 6.18 5.05 -20.14
N GLY A 40 6.18 5.42 -18.86
CA GLY A 40 6.80 6.61 -18.29
C GLY A 40 8.10 6.25 -17.61
N GLU A 41 8.94 7.25 -17.39
CA GLU A 41 10.20 7.11 -16.67
C GLU A 41 9.92 6.53 -15.26
N HIS A 42 10.56 5.41 -14.93
CA HIS A 42 10.46 4.79 -13.60
C HIS A 42 10.97 5.76 -12.51
N LEU A 43 10.40 5.72 -11.30
CA LEU A 43 10.78 6.64 -10.21
C LEU A 43 12.29 6.64 -9.94
N ALA A 44 12.92 5.46 -9.93
CA ALA A 44 14.37 5.34 -9.73
C ALA A 44 15.17 6.03 -10.85
N GLN A 45 14.73 5.87 -12.10
CA GLN A 45 15.38 6.49 -13.26
C GLN A 45 15.24 8.01 -13.22
N TRP A 46 14.02 8.49 -12.92
CA TRP A 46 13.72 9.91 -12.78
C TRP A 46 14.54 10.56 -11.66
N MET A 47 14.60 9.93 -10.48
CA MET A 47 15.38 10.43 -9.36
C MET A 47 16.88 10.49 -9.67
N ASN A 48 17.42 9.49 -10.39
CA ASN A 48 18.84 9.48 -10.75
C ASN A 48 19.17 10.56 -11.79
N LYS A 49 18.31 10.75 -12.80
CA LYS A 49 18.45 11.79 -13.82
C LYS A 49 18.43 13.20 -13.23
N HIS A 50 17.59 13.41 -12.21
CA HIS A 50 17.40 14.71 -11.56
C HIS A 50 18.20 14.87 -10.26
N ARG A 51 19.15 13.98 -9.96
CA ARG A 51 19.90 13.97 -8.69
C ARG A 51 20.71 15.25 -8.42
N ASN A 52 21.11 15.96 -9.48
CA ASN A 52 21.89 17.19 -9.41
C ASN A 52 21.03 18.45 -9.22
N LEU A 53 19.70 18.31 -9.24
CA LEU A 53 18.77 19.41 -9.03
C LEU A 53 18.48 19.62 -7.54
N THR A 54 18.31 20.87 -7.14
CA THR A 54 17.77 21.22 -5.82
C THR A 54 16.33 20.68 -5.65
N PRO A 55 15.83 20.49 -4.41
CA PRO A 55 14.47 20.00 -4.19
C PRO A 55 13.39 20.83 -4.89
N GLN A 56 13.56 22.16 -4.96
CA GLN A 56 12.63 23.05 -5.66
C GLN A 56 12.71 22.87 -7.18
N GLN A 57 13.91 22.72 -7.74
CA GLN A 57 14.09 22.43 -9.17
C GLN A 57 13.51 21.07 -9.55
N GLN A 58 13.64 20.05 -8.69
CA GLN A 58 13.01 18.73 -8.91
C GLN A 58 11.48 18.83 -8.92
N GLN A 59 10.88 19.61 -8.03
CA GLN A 59 9.43 19.85 -8.05
C GLN A 59 8.98 20.55 -9.34
N ASN A 60 9.76 21.52 -9.82
CA ASN A 60 9.47 22.18 -11.09
C ASN A 60 9.63 21.23 -12.28
N ALA A 61 10.67 20.37 -12.28
CA ALA A 61 10.84 19.33 -13.28
C ALA A 61 9.64 18.38 -13.31
N LEU A 62 9.18 17.91 -12.13
CA LEU A 62 8.02 17.03 -12.02
C LEU A 62 6.73 17.68 -12.55
N ARG A 63 6.51 18.99 -12.32
CA ARG A 63 5.35 19.72 -12.88
C ARG A 63 5.36 19.79 -14.40
N SER A 64 6.55 19.79 -14.99
CA SER A 64 6.78 19.87 -16.42
C SER A 64 6.80 18.49 -17.11
N GLU A 65 6.68 17.39 -16.34
CA GLU A 65 6.64 16.05 -16.91
C GLU A 65 5.40 15.85 -17.80
N PRO A 66 5.55 15.20 -18.96
CA PRO A 66 4.42 14.82 -19.80
C PRO A 66 3.38 14.03 -19.01
N GLY A 67 2.12 14.44 -19.13
CA GLY A 67 1.00 13.79 -18.44
C GLY A 67 0.77 14.24 -16.99
N PHE A 68 1.69 14.97 -16.35
CA PHE A 68 1.48 15.47 -14.98
C PHE A 68 0.24 16.37 -14.90
N GLN A 69 0.09 17.29 -15.85
CA GLN A 69 -1.06 18.21 -15.92
C GLN A 69 -2.40 17.50 -16.20
N GLN A 70 -2.35 16.29 -16.76
CA GLN A 70 -3.54 15.47 -17.04
C GLN A 70 -4.03 14.70 -15.82
N LEU A 71 -3.20 14.60 -14.77
CA LEU A 71 -3.59 13.96 -13.52
C LEU A 71 -4.66 14.80 -12.80
N PRO A 72 -5.61 14.18 -12.09
CA PRO A 72 -6.53 14.89 -11.20
C PRO A 72 -5.77 15.76 -10.18
N PRO A 73 -6.28 16.94 -9.77
CA PRO A 73 -5.57 17.85 -8.86
C PRO A 73 -5.10 17.21 -7.55
N GLU A 74 -5.92 16.34 -6.97
CA GLU A 74 -5.56 15.59 -5.75
C GLU A 74 -4.39 14.62 -5.98
N THR A 75 -4.34 14.01 -7.17
CA THR A 75 -3.23 13.13 -7.57
C THR A 75 -1.96 13.94 -7.79
N GLN A 76 -2.05 15.10 -8.45
CA GLN A 76 -0.90 16.01 -8.61
C GLN A 76 -0.31 16.40 -7.25
N ALA A 77 -1.17 16.84 -6.31
CA ALA A 77 -0.75 17.20 -4.95
C ALA A 77 -0.09 16.00 -4.23
N ARG A 78 -0.64 14.79 -4.38
CA ARG A 78 -0.07 13.57 -3.80
C ARG A 78 1.31 13.23 -4.35
N VAL A 79 1.51 13.31 -5.66
CA VAL A 79 2.82 13.03 -6.29
C VAL A 79 3.86 14.06 -5.84
N MET A 80 3.48 15.35 -5.82
CA MET A 80 4.35 16.43 -5.35
C MET A 80 4.72 16.28 -3.88
N GLY A 81 3.75 15.93 -3.02
CA GLY A 81 3.99 15.66 -1.61
C GLY A 81 4.94 14.47 -1.40
N ARG A 82 4.78 13.39 -2.18
CA ARG A 82 5.69 12.24 -2.13
C ARG A 82 7.11 12.60 -2.55
N LEU A 83 7.28 13.39 -3.61
CA LEU A 83 8.60 13.87 -4.00
C LEU A 83 9.25 14.72 -2.89
N GLY A 84 8.48 15.63 -2.29
CA GLY A 84 8.95 16.41 -1.13
C GLY A 84 9.41 15.53 0.04
N GLN A 85 8.63 14.50 0.38
CA GLN A 85 9.00 13.53 1.41
C GLN A 85 10.27 12.77 1.08
N LEU A 86 10.41 12.28 -0.17
CA LEU A 86 11.63 11.59 -0.61
C LEU A 86 12.84 12.50 -0.50
N ASN A 87 12.72 13.76 -0.90
CA ASN A 87 13.81 14.73 -0.85
C ASN A 87 14.26 15.06 0.58
N ALA A 88 13.34 15.02 1.54
CA ALA A 88 13.66 15.21 2.96
C ALA A 88 14.34 13.97 3.61
N MET A 89 14.31 12.80 2.99
CA MET A 89 14.92 11.58 3.55
C MET A 89 16.45 11.58 3.40
N PRO A 90 17.20 11.00 4.37
CA PRO A 90 18.59 10.63 4.19
C PRO A 90 18.78 9.74 2.94
N PRO A 91 19.90 9.83 2.20
CA PRO A 91 20.10 9.14 0.92
C PRO A 91 19.81 7.64 0.97
N GLN A 92 20.36 6.92 1.97
CA GLN A 92 20.14 5.49 2.14
C GLN A 92 18.69 5.11 2.47
N GLN A 93 17.94 5.99 3.15
CA GLN A 93 16.53 5.76 3.42
C GLN A 93 15.70 6.00 2.16
N ARG A 94 16.00 7.08 1.43
CA ARG A 94 15.37 7.41 0.15
C ARG A 94 15.51 6.27 -0.85
N GLU A 95 16.72 5.74 -0.99
CA GLU A 95 17.02 4.62 -1.90
C GLU A 95 16.23 3.36 -1.53
N ARG A 96 16.11 3.02 -0.24
CA ARG A 96 15.27 1.91 0.22
C ARG A 96 13.80 2.10 -0.13
N VAL A 97 13.27 3.32 -0.02
CA VAL A 97 11.88 3.63 -0.40
C VAL A 97 11.68 3.52 -1.90
N ILE A 98 12.61 4.08 -2.70
CA ILE A 98 12.58 4.00 -4.16
C ILE A 98 12.63 2.53 -4.62
N ASN A 99 13.59 1.74 -4.14
CA ASN A 99 13.74 0.33 -4.51
C ASN A 99 12.49 -0.49 -4.17
N ARG A 100 11.83 -0.18 -3.05
CA ARG A 100 10.57 -0.81 -2.67
C ARG A 100 9.41 -0.39 -3.58
N ALA A 101 9.35 0.88 -3.99
CA ALA A 101 8.35 1.35 -4.93
C ALA A 101 8.51 0.65 -6.29
N GLU A 102 9.73 0.60 -6.81
CA GLU A 102 10.06 -0.11 -8.06
C GLU A 102 9.71 -1.60 -8.00
N ALA A 103 10.05 -2.27 -6.90
CA ALA A 103 9.70 -3.67 -6.70
C ALA A 103 8.18 -3.87 -6.77
N MET A 104 7.40 -2.99 -6.14
CA MET A 104 5.93 -3.04 -6.17
C MET A 104 5.35 -2.75 -7.55
N GLU A 105 5.95 -1.84 -8.32
CA GLU A 105 5.50 -1.50 -9.67
C GLU A 105 5.65 -2.68 -10.65
N LYS A 106 6.63 -3.55 -10.43
CA LYS A 106 6.84 -4.76 -11.23
C LYS A 106 5.85 -5.89 -10.92
N LEU A 107 5.14 -5.82 -9.80
CA LEU A 107 4.17 -6.83 -9.41
C LEU A 107 2.84 -6.64 -10.14
N GLU A 108 2.17 -7.76 -10.43
CA GLU A 108 0.78 -7.77 -10.90
C GLU A 108 -0.17 -7.21 -9.82
N PRO A 109 -1.34 -6.65 -10.19
CA PRO A 109 -2.27 -6.06 -9.22
C PRO A 109 -2.63 -6.99 -8.06
N GLN A 110 -2.85 -8.28 -8.34
CA GLN A 110 -3.15 -9.29 -7.32
C GLN A 110 -1.96 -9.54 -6.38
N GLN A 111 -0.73 -9.61 -6.92
CA GLN A 111 0.49 -9.76 -6.11
C GLN A 111 0.71 -8.54 -5.20
N ARG A 112 0.46 -7.33 -5.71
CA ARG A 112 0.51 -6.10 -4.89
C ARG A 112 -0.49 -6.17 -3.73
N GLN A 113 -1.69 -6.68 -3.96
CA GLN A 113 -2.70 -6.86 -2.91
C GLN A 113 -2.25 -7.87 -1.86
N GLN A 114 -1.66 -9.01 -2.28
CA GLN A 114 -1.11 -10.01 -1.35
C GLN A 114 -0.01 -9.40 -0.46
N VAL A 115 0.95 -8.69 -1.06
CA VAL A 115 2.02 -8.01 -0.32
C VAL A 115 1.44 -6.99 0.66
N ARG A 116 0.50 -6.15 0.21
CA ARG A 116 -0.17 -5.16 1.07
C ARG A 116 -0.91 -5.82 2.23
N GLY A 117 -1.61 -6.92 1.98
CA GLY A 117 -2.30 -7.69 3.01
C GLY A 117 -1.36 -8.22 4.08
N ALA A 118 -0.28 -8.91 3.68
CA ALA A 118 0.71 -9.45 4.61
C ALA A 118 1.38 -8.34 5.45
N LEU A 119 1.77 -7.23 4.81
CA LEU A 119 2.38 -6.09 5.51
C LEU A 119 1.39 -5.34 6.41
N SER A 120 0.10 -5.30 6.03
CA SER A 120 -0.96 -4.72 6.87
C SER A 120 -1.17 -5.54 8.14
N GLN A 121 -1.18 -6.88 8.03
CA GLN A 121 -1.26 -7.76 9.21
C GLN A 121 -0.09 -7.55 10.15
N LEU A 122 1.14 -7.48 9.61
CA LEU A 122 2.33 -7.14 10.40
C LEU A 122 2.18 -5.76 11.06
N GLY A 123 1.67 -4.77 10.31
CA GLY A 123 1.45 -3.41 10.78
C GLY A 123 0.42 -3.28 11.90
N ALA A 124 -0.58 -4.17 11.92
CA ALA A 124 -1.67 -4.20 12.90
C ALA A 124 -1.25 -4.80 14.25
N LEU A 125 -0.11 -5.47 14.34
CA LEU A 125 0.41 -6.00 15.60
C LEU A 125 0.88 -4.86 16.52
N PRO A 126 0.75 -5.02 17.86
CA PRO A 126 1.38 -4.12 18.82
C PRO A 126 2.88 -3.96 18.54
N THR A 127 3.42 -2.76 18.74
CA THR A 127 4.79 -2.41 18.29
C THR A 127 5.87 -3.42 18.70
N GLU A 128 5.86 -3.90 19.94
CA GLU A 128 6.83 -4.90 20.40
C GLU A 128 6.63 -6.27 19.73
N ARG A 129 5.38 -6.73 19.61
CA ARG A 129 5.07 -7.98 18.90
C ARG A 129 5.43 -7.90 17.42
N ARG A 130 5.14 -6.77 16.77
CA ARG A 130 5.55 -6.48 15.38
C ARG A 130 7.06 -6.59 15.19
N ARG A 131 7.85 -6.06 16.13
CA ARG A 131 9.33 -6.18 16.10
C ARG A 131 9.79 -7.63 16.21
N MET A 132 9.18 -8.41 17.10
CA MET A 132 9.50 -9.83 17.25
C MET A 132 9.15 -10.63 15.99
N VAL A 133 7.96 -10.43 15.42
CA VAL A 133 7.55 -11.07 14.16
C VAL A 133 8.48 -10.67 13.00
N ALA A 134 8.87 -9.40 12.90
CA ALA A 134 9.79 -8.96 11.86
C ALA A 134 11.19 -9.58 11.98
N ARG A 135 11.69 -9.81 13.21
CA ARG A 135 12.95 -10.52 13.45
C ARG A 135 12.84 -11.98 13.06
N ALA A 136 11.80 -12.67 13.55
CA ALA A 136 11.48 -14.05 13.19
C ALA A 136 11.39 -14.26 11.68
N PHE A 137 10.70 -13.37 10.97
CA PHE A 137 10.63 -13.41 9.50
C PHE A 137 12.01 -13.32 8.85
N ARG A 138 12.89 -12.43 9.34
CA ARG A 138 14.26 -12.29 8.82
C ARG A 138 15.08 -13.56 9.06
N ASP A 139 14.92 -14.20 10.21
CA ASP A 139 15.64 -15.42 10.56
C ASP A 139 15.17 -16.60 9.70
N LEU A 140 13.85 -16.76 9.52
CA LEU A 140 13.27 -17.79 8.64
C LEU A 140 13.69 -17.58 7.18
N ARG A 141 13.72 -16.34 6.70
CA ARG A 141 14.09 -16.01 5.31
C ARG A 141 15.53 -16.41 4.96
N ARG A 142 16.43 -16.44 5.94
CA ARG A 142 17.82 -16.90 5.75
C ARG A 142 17.96 -18.42 5.59
N MET A 143 16.91 -19.17 5.94
CA MET A 143 16.91 -20.63 5.82
C MET A 143 16.39 -21.06 4.44
N PRO A 144 16.78 -22.26 3.95
CA PRO A 144 16.16 -22.87 2.78
C PRO A 144 14.63 -22.99 2.93
N PRO A 145 13.83 -22.74 1.88
CA PRO A 145 12.36 -22.73 1.95
C PRO A 145 11.75 -23.96 2.65
N GLU A 146 12.33 -25.14 2.41
CA GLU A 146 11.86 -26.42 2.92
C GLU A 146 12.06 -26.55 4.44
N GLN A 147 13.02 -25.83 5.01
CA GLN A 147 13.31 -25.86 6.45
C GLN A 147 12.43 -24.89 7.25
N ARG A 148 11.92 -23.83 6.60
CA ARG A 148 11.26 -22.70 7.28
C ARG A 148 10.02 -23.16 8.05
N GLN A 149 9.21 -24.03 7.47
CA GLN A 149 7.98 -24.52 8.11
C GLN A 149 8.28 -25.39 9.34
N ASN A 150 9.29 -26.26 9.25
CA ASN A 150 9.71 -27.10 10.37
C ASN A 150 10.28 -26.23 11.51
N THR A 151 11.07 -25.22 11.17
CA THR A 151 11.57 -24.23 12.13
C THR A 151 10.45 -23.46 12.81
N LEU A 152 9.44 -23.00 12.07
CA LEU A 152 8.28 -22.30 12.63
C LEU A 152 7.46 -23.17 13.61
N ASN A 153 7.51 -24.50 13.43
CA ASN A 153 6.86 -25.47 14.32
C ASN A 153 7.75 -25.87 15.52
N SER A 154 8.99 -25.42 15.57
CA SER A 154 9.95 -25.79 16.63
C SER A 154 9.65 -25.11 17.98
N PRO A 155 10.24 -25.59 19.09
CA PRO A 155 10.11 -24.95 20.40
C PRO A 155 10.47 -23.47 20.42
N ALA A 156 11.39 -23.02 19.56
CA ALA A 156 11.84 -21.63 19.50
C ALA A 156 10.74 -20.64 19.09
N TYR A 157 9.63 -21.12 18.51
CA TYR A 157 8.50 -20.31 18.07
C TYR A 157 7.21 -20.62 18.83
N ARG A 158 7.29 -21.32 19.98
CA ARG A 158 6.10 -21.67 20.80
C ARG A 158 5.37 -20.44 21.36
N ASP A 159 6.09 -19.37 21.66
CA ASP A 159 5.52 -18.14 22.26
C ASP A 159 4.86 -17.20 21.24
N PHE A 160 4.79 -17.60 19.96
CA PHE A 160 4.08 -16.87 18.93
C PHE A 160 2.60 -17.27 18.92
N THR A 161 1.73 -16.27 18.96
CA THR A 161 0.27 -16.47 18.91
C THR A 161 -0.17 -16.98 17.53
N PRO A 162 -1.38 -17.56 17.40
CA PRO A 162 -1.91 -17.98 16.11
C PRO A 162 -1.92 -16.85 15.06
N GLN A 163 -2.24 -15.62 15.47
CA GLN A 163 -2.24 -14.44 14.59
C GLN A 163 -0.82 -14.10 14.09
N GLU A 164 0.18 -14.19 14.95
CA GLU A 164 1.56 -13.89 14.59
C GLU A 164 2.16 -14.95 13.69
N ARG A 165 1.85 -16.23 13.96
CA ARG A 165 2.21 -17.34 13.08
C ARG A 165 1.55 -17.20 11.70
N SER A 166 0.26 -16.82 11.65
CA SER A 166 -0.41 -16.51 10.39
C SER A 166 0.27 -15.34 9.66
N THR A 167 0.65 -14.29 10.38
CA THR A 167 1.39 -13.16 9.83
C THR A 167 2.74 -13.61 9.25
N LEU A 168 3.50 -14.46 9.97
CA LEU A 168 4.75 -15.04 9.48
C LEU A 168 4.52 -15.84 8.20
N ASN A 169 3.54 -16.73 8.18
CA ASN A 169 3.20 -17.53 6.99
C ASN A 169 2.87 -16.65 5.78
N ASN A 170 2.06 -15.60 5.97
CA ASN A 170 1.69 -14.68 4.90
C ASN A 170 2.89 -13.86 4.40
N LEU A 171 3.78 -13.43 5.30
CA LEU A 171 5.04 -12.77 4.93
C LEU A 171 5.96 -13.71 4.16
N MET A 172 6.04 -14.98 4.55
CA MET A 172 6.83 -16.00 3.87
C MET A 172 6.30 -16.27 2.45
N GLN A 173 4.98 -16.29 2.27
CA GLN A 173 4.36 -16.49 0.97
C GLN A 173 4.71 -15.36 -0.03
N VAL A 174 4.76 -14.12 0.46
CA VAL A 174 5.08 -12.96 -0.39
C VAL A 174 6.56 -12.59 -0.38
N GLU A 175 7.42 -13.37 0.29
CA GLU A 175 8.85 -13.08 0.42
C GLU A 175 9.57 -12.87 -0.93
N PRO A 176 9.33 -13.69 -1.97
CA PRO A 176 9.95 -13.47 -3.27
C PRO A 176 9.55 -12.14 -3.94
N MET A 177 8.42 -11.56 -3.52
CA MET A 177 7.88 -10.30 -4.05
C MET A 177 8.38 -9.08 -3.24
N LEU A 178 8.95 -9.29 -2.05
CA LEU A 178 9.48 -8.22 -1.23
C LEU A 178 10.87 -7.81 -1.74
N PRO A 179 11.19 -6.51 -1.75
CA PRO A 179 12.53 -6.07 -2.12
C PRO A 179 13.57 -6.73 -1.21
N GLN A 180 14.62 -7.29 -1.82
CA GLN A 180 15.78 -7.78 -1.10
C GLN A 180 16.44 -6.57 -0.42
N GLN A 181 16.57 -6.63 0.91
CA GLN A 181 17.34 -5.60 1.63
C GLN A 181 18.82 -5.95 1.44
N PRO A 182 19.69 -4.99 1.09
CA PRO A 182 21.12 -5.22 1.04
C PRO A 182 21.68 -5.59 2.42
#